data_AF-G3LPB8-F1
#
_entry.id   AF-G3LPB8-F1
#
_cell.length_a   1.000
_cell.length_b   1.000
_cell.length_c   1.000
_cell.angle_alpha   90.00
_cell.angle_beta   90.00
_cell.angle_gamma   90.00
#
_symmetry.space_group_name_H-M   'P 1'
#
loop_
_entity.id
_entity.type
_entity.pdbx_description
1 polymer ?
#
loop_
_entity_poly.entity_id
_entity_poly.type
_entity_poly.pdbx_seq_one_letter_code
_entity_poly.pdbx_strand_id
1 'polypeptide(L)'
;LEGVIDEEKDITHSALMDLTEKAILEPTKAGVRLKPENVDICYPPIFQSGGKFDLKPSAASNDELLTYDPASIIICAVGARYNSYCSNVARTYLIDATSLQIKAYEVLLKAHDAAINALRSGRKINTVYQAALSVVEKNAPEFVDKLTKSAGTGIGLEFRESGLNINAKNDKVLRPNMA
;
A
#
# COMPACT_ATOMS: atom_id res chain seq x y z
N LEU A 1 11.43 -1.46 11.93
CA LEU A 1 11.60 -0.15 11.28
C LEU A 1 11.97 0.89 12.33
N GLU A 2 11.14 1.13 13.35
CA GLU A 2 11.46 2.04 14.47
C GLU A 2 12.84 1.75 15.07
N GLY A 3 13.11 0.50 15.49
CA GLY A 3 14.45 0.14 16.01
C GLY A 3 15.62 0.23 15.02
N VAL A 4 15.39 0.37 13.71
CA VAL A 4 16.47 0.71 12.76
C VAL A 4 16.78 2.20 12.85
N ILE A 5 15.74 3.02 12.92
CA ILE A 5 15.84 4.48 12.98
C ILE A 5 16.41 4.90 14.34
N ASP A 6 15.86 4.37 15.44
CA ASP A 6 16.26 4.72 16.81
C ASP A 6 17.71 4.33 17.13
N GLU A 7 18.20 3.25 16.53
CA GLU A 7 19.58 2.78 16.69
C GLU A 7 20.52 3.27 15.57
N GLU A 8 20.04 4.14 14.68
CA GLU A 8 20.78 4.70 13.54
C GLU A 8 21.50 3.64 12.69
N LYS A 9 20.82 2.53 12.42
CA LYS A 9 21.39 1.39 11.69
C LYS A 9 21.38 1.61 10.17
N ASP A 10 22.54 1.43 9.56
CA ASP A 10 22.65 1.27 8.11
C ASP A 10 22.01 -0.04 7.66
N ILE A 11 20.92 0.05 6.89
CA ILE A 11 20.24 -1.10 6.29
C ILE A 11 19.72 -0.73 4.90
N THR A 12 19.85 -1.64 3.94
CA THR A 12 19.30 -1.44 2.59
C THR A 12 17.81 -1.77 2.54
N HIS A 13 17.11 -1.26 1.54
CA HIS A 13 15.72 -1.67 1.29
C HIS A 13 15.59 -3.17 1.02
N SER A 14 16.53 -3.77 0.27
CA SER A 14 16.60 -5.21 0.00
C SER A 14 16.81 -6.04 1.27
N ALA A 15 17.63 -5.59 2.20
CA ALA A 15 17.80 -6.29 3.49
C ALA A 15 16.51 -6.24 4.34
N LEU A 16 15.78 -5.12 4.35
CA LEU A 16 14.47 -5.03 5.00
C LEU A 16 13.43 -5.95 4.34
N MET A 17 13.45 -6.05 3.01
CA MET A 17 12.63 -6.99 2.26
C MET A 17 12.88 -8.43 2.70
N ASP A 18 14.14 -8.88 2.72
CA ASP A 18 14.51 -10.24 3.14
C ASP A 18 14.09 -10.56 4.58
N LEU A 19 14.28 -9.61 5.49
CA LEU A 19 13.84 -9.75 6.89
C LEU A 19 12.32 -9.87 7.00
N THR A 20 11.60 -9.09 6.21
CA THR A 20 10.12 -9.09 6.20
C THR A 20 9.57 -10.37 5.58
N GLU A 21 10.18 -10.85 4.49
CA GLU A 21 9.82 -12.13 3.87
C GLU A 21 9.98 -13.29 4.85
N LYS A 22 11.12 -13.37 5.55
CA LYS A 22 11.33 -14.38 6.60
C LYS A 22 10.27 -14.30 7.69
N ALA A 23 9.90 -13.09 8.13
CA ALA A 23 8.87 -12.91 9.15
C ALA A 23 7.47 -13.37 8.68
N ILE A 24 7.14 -13.20 7.40
CA ILE A 24 5.88 -13.70 6.83
C ILE A 24 5.86 -15.23 6.79
N LEU A 25 6.96 -15.84 6.33
CA LEU A 25 7.08 -17.30 6.21
C LEU A 25 7.17 -18.01 7.57
N GLU A 26 7.46 -17.28 8.65
CA GLU A 26 7.53 -17.78 10.03
C GLU A 26 6.45 -17.14 10.92
N PRO A 27 5.14 -17.29 10.60
CA PRO A 27 4.06 -16.53 11.22
C PRO A 27 3.97 -16.72 12.74
N THR A 28 4.37 -17.89 13.24
CA THR A 28 4.37 -18.21 14.67
C THR A 28 5.37 -17.36 15.45
N LYS A 29 6.51 -16.99 14.86
CA LYS A 29 7.48 -16.07 15.47
C LYS A 29 6.95 -14.65 15.57
N ALA A 30 6.04 -14.28 14.66
CA ALA A 30 5.30 -13.02 14.69
C ALA A 30 4.04 -13.06 15.59
N GLY A 31 3.83 -14.13 16.37
CA GLY A 31 2.67 -14.30 17.24
C GLY A 31 1.37 -14.64 16.51
N VAL A 32 1.44 -14.96 15.21
CA VAL A 32 0.29 -15.29 14.38
C VAL A 32 0.07 -16.80 14.36
N ARG A 33 -1.12 -17.24 14.77
CA ARG A 33 -1.50 -18.67 14.83
C ARG A 33 -2.01 -19.19 13.48
N LEU A 34 -1.14 -19.16 12.47
CA LEU A 34 -1.38 -19.78 11.16
C LEU A 34 -0.43 -20.94 10.92
N LYS A 35 -0.84 -21.89 10.08
CA LYS A 35 -0.02 -23.01 9.64
C LYS A 35 1.06 -22.52 8.67
N PRO A 36 2.35 -22.58 9.01
CA PRO A 36 3.41 -22.05 8.14
C PRO A 36 3.42 -22.68 6.74
N GLU A 37 3.08 -23.95 6.61
CA GLU A 37 3.00 -24.67 5.33
C GLU A 37 1.93 -24.12 4.36
N ASN A 38 1.01 -23.31 4.87
CA ASN A 38 -0.05 -22.68 4.11
C ASN A 38 0.19 -21.19 3.86
N VAL A 39 1.31 -20.63 4.36
CA VAL A 39 1.66 -19.22 4.23
C VAL A 39 2.73 -19.06 3.16
N ASP A 40 2.56 -18.03 2.32
CA ASP A 40 3.51 -17.62 1.31
C ASP A 40 3.48 -16.08 1.18
N ILE A 41 4.43 -15.50 0.46
CA ILE A 41 4.37 -14.07 0.10
C ILE A 41 3.55 -13.89 -1.18
N CYS A 42 2.84 -12.77 -1.30
CA CYS A 42 2.18 -12.39 -2.56
C CYS A 42 3.20 -11.90 -3.61
N TYR A 43 4.22 -11.18 -3.13
CA TYR A 43 5.30 -10.56 -3.88
C TYR A 43 6.41 -10.17 -2.88
N PRO A 44 7.66 -9.95 -3.33
CA PRO A 44 8.75 -9.51 -2.45
C PRO A 44 8.39 -8.18 -1.77
N PRO A 45 8.44 -8.08 -0.43
CA PRO A 45 8.09 -6.86 0.29
C PRO A 45 8.81 -5.62 -0.24
N ILE A 46 8.06 -4.53 -0.41
CA ILE A 46 8.56 -3.31 -1.06
C ILE A 46 8.86 -2.27 0.01
N PHE A 47 10.10 -1.77 0.03
CA PHE A 47 10.56 -0.65 0.83
C PHE A 47 11.12 0.43 -0.08
N GLN A 48 10.71 1.68 0.13
CA GLN A 48 11.15 2.83 -0.66
C GLN A 48 11.38 4.04 0.25
N SER A 49 12.49 4.74 0.08
CA SER A 49 12.82 5.99 0.76
C SER A 49 13.80 6.82 -0.10
N GLY A 50 14.33 7.93 0.42
CA GLY A 50 15.40 8.69 -0.26
C GLY A 50 14.96 9.40 -1.53
N GLY A 51 13.67 9.72 -1.66
CA GLY A 51 13.13 10.45 -2.82
C GLY A 51 12.90 9.61 -4.08
N LYS A 52 13.21 8.30 -4.06
CA LYS A 52 13.01 7.38 -5.18
C LYS A 52 11.80 6.50 -4.93
N PHE A 53 10.67 6.87 -5.53
CA PHE A 53 9.40 6.16 -5.34
C PHE A 53 8.84 5.65 -6.67
N ASP A 54 8.34 4.41 -6.67
CA ASP A 54 7.53 3.84 -7.75
C ASP A 54 6.27 3.20 -7.15
N LEU A 55 5.11 3.76 -7.48
CA LEU A 55 3.81 3.31 -6.99
C LEU A 55 3.18 2.23 -7.89
N LYS A 56 3.90 1.77 -8.93
CA LYS A 56 3.48 0.64 -9.74
C LYS A 56 3.61 -0.66 -8.94
N PRO A 57 2.69 -1.62 -9.12
CA PRO A 57 2.82 -2.92 -8.44
C PRO A 57 3.99 -3.79 -8.91
N SER A 58 4.75 -3.34 -9.90
CA SER A 58 6.00 -3.96 -10.34
C SER A 58 7.25 -3.37 -9.67
N ALA A 59 7.07 -2.40 -8.75
CA ALA A 59 8.18 -1.82 -8.01
C ALA A 59 8.88 -2.89 -7.15
N ALA A 60 10.18 -2.69 -6.90
CA ALA A 60 11.00 -3.59 -6.11
C ALA A 60 11.88 -2.79 -5.15
N SER A 61 12.18 -3.40 -4.00
CA SER A 61 13.20 -2.91 -3.07
C SER A 61 14.58 -2.95 -3.74
N ASN A 62 15.40 -1.92 -3.55
CA ASN A 62 16.74 -1.81 -4.13
C ASN A 62 17.84 -1.94 -3.06
N ASP A 63 19.12 -1.86 -3.47
CA ASP A 63 20.27 -1.94 -2.56
C ASP A 63 20.70 -0.58 -1.99
N GLU A 64 19.87 0.45 -2.11
CA GLU A 64 20.15 1.74 -1.47
C GLU A 64 19.81 1.69 0.03
N LEU A 65 20.55 2.46 0.83
CA LEU A 65 20.31 2.58 2.26
C LEU A 65 18.96 3.24 2.53
N LEU A 66 18.28 2.77 3.58
CA LEU A 66 17.08 3.39 4.11
C LEU A 66 17.42 4.83 4.55
N THR A 67 16.70 5.80 3.99
CA THR A 67 16.84 7.22 4.32
C THR A 67 15.75 7.62 5.32
N TYR A 68 16.16 8.20 6.44
CA TYR A 68 15.30 8.64 7.53
C TYR A 68 15.81 9.94 8.19
N ASP A 69 16.48 10.79 7.41
CA ASP A 69 16.82 12.16 7.82
C ASP A 69 15.55 13.04 7.90
N PRO A 70 15.62 14.25 8.48
CA PRO A 70 14.44 15.11 8.59
C PRO A 70 13.76 15.37 7.23
N ALA A 71 12.42 15.37 7.24
CA ALA A 71 11.58 15.40 6.04
C ALA A 71 11.63 14.14 5.16
N SER A 72 12.09 13.00 5.68
CA SER A 72 12.03 11.72 4.96
C SER A 72 10.63 11.08 4.93
N ILE A 73 10.38 10.31 3.88
CA ILE A 73 9.19 9.48 3.69
C ILE A 73 9.66 8.05 3.44
N ILE A 74 9.06 7.10 4.13
CA ILE A 74 9.28 5.66 3.90
C ILE A 74 7.96 5.02 3.50
N ILE A 75 7.92 4.39 2.33
CA ILE A 75 6.79 3.56 1.88
C ILE A 75 7.14 2.09 2.10
N CYS A 76 6.24 1.36 2.75
CA CYS A 76 6.31 -0.08 2.93
C CYS A 76 5.04 -0.72 2.36
N ALA A 77 5.18 -1.74 1.51
CA ALA A 77 4.07 -2.54 1.04
C ALA A 77 4.37 -4.03 1.19
N VAL A 78 3.45 -4.76 1.84
CA VAL A 78 3.59 -6.16 2.18
C VAL A 78 2.33 -6.91 1.76
N GLY A 79 2.50 -8.09 1.15
CA GLY A 79 1.41 -8.99 0.85
C GLY A 79 1.72 -10.40 1.34
N ALA A 80 0.82 -10.95 2.15
CA ALA A 80 0.85 -12.34 2.59
C ALA A 80 -0.26 -13.13 1.91
N ARG A 81 0.03 -14.39 1.60
CA ARG A 81 -0.88 -15.34 0.99
C ARG A 81 -1.12 -16.48 1.98
N TYR A 82 -2.38 -16.86 2.17
CA TYR A 82 -2.75 -18.00 2.99
C TYR A 82 -3.70 -18.93 2.23
N ASN A 83 -3.35 -20.22 2.12
CA ASN A 83 -4.10 -21.18 1.30
C ASN A 83 -4.38 -20.63 -0.12
N SER A 84 -3.36 -20.04 -0.74
CA SER A 84 -3.43 -19.39 -2.06
C SER A 84 -4.21 -18.07 -2.16
N TYR A 85 -4.95 -17.65 -1.12
CA TYR A 85 -5.62 -16.35 -1.10
C TYR A 85 -4.67 -15.24 -0.68
N CYS A 86 -4.55 -14.22 -1.54
CA CYS A 86 -3.70 -13.06 -1.37
C CYS A 86 -4.33 -12.02 -0.44
N SER A 87 -3.47 -11.29 0.26
CA SER A 87 -3.80 -10.07 0.99
C SER A 87 -2.76 -8.99 0.71
N ASN A 88 -3.07 -7.73 1.01
CA ASN A 88 -2.17 -6.62 0.76
C ASN A 88 -2.33 -5.52 1.81
N VAL A 89 -1.21 -4.95 2.27
CA VAL A 89 -1.19 -3.73 3.08
C VAL A 89 -0.05 -2.84 2.63
N ALA A 90 -0.31 -1.54 2.55
CA ALA A 90 0.72 -0.53 2.33
C ALA A 90 0.60 0.58 3.39
N ARG A 91 1.75 1.09 3.84
CA ARG A 91 1.85 2.17 4.82
C ARG A 91 2.94 3.15 4.40
N THR A 92 2.71 4.40 4.77
CA THR A 92 3.70 5.47 4.65
C THR A 92 4.05 5.94 6.05
N TYR A 93 5.34 5.96 6.36
CA TYR A 93 5.90 6.54 7.58
C TYR A 93 6.54 7.88 7.23
N LEU A 94 6.32 8.88 8.09
CA LEU A 94 6.82 10.24 7.88
C LEU A 94 7.81 10.55 9.01
N ILE A 95 9.03 10.98 8.67
CA ILE A 95 10.09 11.32 9.61
C ILE A 95 10.29 12.83 9.59
N ASP A 96 10.08 13.50 10.73
CA ASP A 96 10.10 14.96 10.88
C ASP A 96 9.43 15.69 9.70
N ALA A 97 8.19 15.30 9.45
CA ALA A 97 7.46 15.66 8.24
C ALA A 97 7.28 17.17 8.09
N THR A 98 7.47 17.66 6.86
CA THR A 98 7.09 19.04 6.51
C THR A 98 5.58 19.21 6.51
N SER A 99 5.11 20.46 6.62
CA SER A 99 3.68 20.78 6.52
C SER A 99 3.05 20.30 5.21
N LEU A 100 3.82 20.26 4.12
CA LEU A 100 3.34 19.76 2.82
C LEU A 100 3.12 18.24 2.86
N GLN A 101 4.03 17.49 3.47
CA GLN A 101 3.93 16.02 3.61
C GLN A 101 2.77 15.63 4.52
N ILE A 102 2.60 16.34 5.64
CA ILE A 102 1.46 16.16 6.55
C ILE A 102 0.15 16.41 5.79
N LYS A 103 0.03 17.54 5.10
CA LYS A 103 -1.17 17.87 4.30
C LYS A 103 -1.47 16.80 3.25
N ALA A 104 -0.45 16.35 2.52
CA ALA A 104 -0.60 15.31 1.50
C ALA A 104 -1.09 13.99 2.10
N TYR A 105 -0.52 13.56 3.23
CA TYR A 105 -0.91 12.33 3.90
C TYR A 105 -2.34 12.39 4.47
N GLU A 106 -2.71 13.51 5.10
CA GLU A 106 -4.07 13.70 5.61
C GLU A 106 -5.13 13.68 4.50
N VAL A 107 -4.85 14.29 3.36
CA VAL A 107 -5.75 14.27 2.20
C VAL A 107 -5.81 12.86 1.59
N LEU A 108 -4.67 12.16 1.49
CA LEU A 108 -4.62 10.77 1.04
C LEU A 108 -5.47 9.86 1.94
N LEU A 109 -5.38 10.00 3.26
CA LEU A 109 -6.19 9.24 4.21
C LEU A 109 -7.68 9.50 4.00
N LYS A 110 -8.09 10.77 3.90
CA LYS A 110 -9.49 11.13 3.63
C LYS A 110 -9.99 10.58 2.28
N ALA A 111 -9.14 10.58 1.25
CA ALA A 111 -9.48 10.04 -0.06
C ALA A 111 -9.61 8.51 -0.03
N HIS A 112 -8.73 7.83 0.70
CA HIS A 112 -8.80 6.39 0.93
C HIS A 112 -10.08 5.99 1.67
N ASP A 113 -10.43 6.69 2.75
CA ASP A 113 -11.67 6.46 3.50
C ASP A 113 -12.92 6.71 2.65
N ALA A 114 -12.90 7.75 1.80
CA ALA A 114 -13.99 8.01 0.87
C ALA A 114 -14.17 6.88 -0.16
N ALA A 115 -13.07 6.32 -0.69
CA ALA A 115 -13.12 5.14 -1.55
C ALA A 115 -13.71 3.93 -0.80
N ILE A 116 -13.21 3.62 0.40
CA ILE A 116 -13.74 2.50 1.21
C ILE A 116 -15.23 2.68 1.51
N ASN A 117 -15.66 3.90 1.82
CA ASN A 117 -17.08 4.19 2.08
C ASN A 117 -17.95 4.10 0.81
N ALA A 118 -17.36 4.31 -0.38
CA ALA A 118 -18.04 4.15 -1.65
C ALA A 118 -18.13 2.69 -2.11
N LEU A 119 -17.31 1.76 -1.57
CA LEU A 119 -17.40 0.32 -1.83
C LEU A 119 -18.69 -0.24 -1.20
N ARG A 120 -19.79 -0.16 -1.94
CA ARG A 120 -21.11 -0.67 -1.55
C ARG A 120 -21.70 -1.48 -2.70
N SER A 121 -22.35 -2.60 -2.36
CA SER A 121 -23.05 -3.46 -3.33
C SER A 121 -24.02 -2.65 -4.18
N GLY A 122 -24.11 -2.97 -5.48
CA GLY A 122 -24.97 -2.29 -6.44
C GLY A 122 -24.41 -1.00 -7.03
N ARG A 123 -23.29 -0.47 -6.51
CA ARG A 123 -22.60 0.69 -7.11
C ARG A 123 -21.62 0.29 -8.19
N LYS A 124 -21.37 1.19 -9.14
CA LYS A 124 -20.33 1.00 -10.17
C LYS A 124 -18.94 1.24 -9.57
N ILE A 125 -17.94 0.45 -9.96
CA ILE A 125 -16.56 0.56 -9.47
C ILE A 125 -15.99 1.97 -9.70
N ASN A 126 -16.27 2.61 -10.83
CA ASN A 126 -15.76 3.96 -11.12
C ASN A 126 -16.22 5.00 -10.10
N THR A 127 -17.40 4.85 -9.48
CA THR A 127 -17.87 5.77 -8.44
C THR A 127 -17.00 5.73 -7.18
N VAL A 128 -16.29 4.63 -6.94
CA VAL A 128 -15.32 4.49 -5.84
C VAL A 128 -14.09 5.36 -6.10
N TYR A 129 -13.53 5.28 -7.31
CA TYR A 129 -12.41 6.12 -7.69
C TYR A 129 -12.79 7.61 -7.70
N GLN A 130 -13.99 7.93 -8.20
CA GLN A 130 -14.49 9.31 -8.18
C GLN A 130 -14.65 9.86 -6.76
N ALA A 131 -15.09 9.05 -5.79
CA ALA A 131 -15.18 9.48 -4.39
C ALA A 131 -13.81 9.91 -3.81
N ALA A 132 -12.74 9.16 -4.10
CA ALA A 132 -11.39 9.55 -3.72
C ALA A 132 -10.93 10.83 -4.45
N LEU A 133 -11.13 10.88 -5.77
CA LEU A 133 -10.74 12.02 -6.60
C LEU A 133 -11.39 13.32 -6.12
N SER A 134 -12.70 13.32 -5.84
CA SER A 134 -13.42 14.50 -5.35
C SER A 134 -12.92 15.01 -4.00
N VAL A 135 -12.40 14.12 -3.13
CA VAL A 135 -11.75 14.55 -1.89
C VAL A 135 -10.47 15.31 -2.19
N VAL A 136 -9.64 14.81 -3.10
CA VAL A 136 -8.38 15.47 -3.48
C VAL A 136 -8.66 16.81 -4.17
N GLU A 137 -9.57 16.84 -5.15
CA GLU A 137 -9.98 18.07 -5.85
C GLU A 137 -10.46 19.17 -4.89
N LYS A 138 -11.23 18.79 -3.86
CA LYS A 138 -11.78 19.73 -2.88
C LYS A 138 -10.74 20.22 -1.86
N ASN A 139 -9.86 19.34 -1.37
CA ASN A 139 -9.03 19.62 -0.19
C ASN A 139 -7.57 19.95 -0.54
N ALA A 140 -7.07 19.47 -1.67
CA ALA A 140 -5.73 19.75 -2.18
C ALA A 140 -5.68 19.59 -3.72
N PRO A 141 -6.30 20.53 -4.47
CA PRO A 141 -6.35 20.48 -5.94
C PRO A 141 -4.95 20.38 -6.59
N GLU A 142 -3.92 20.88 -5.91
CA GLU A 142 -2.52 20.78 -6.35
C GLU A 142 -1.97 19.34 -6.41
N PHE A 143 -2.65 18.36 -5.81
CA PHE A 143 -2.26 16.95 -5.83
C PHE A 143 -3.06 16.09 -6.83
N VAL A 144 -4.03 16.67 -7.54
CA VAL A 144 -4.91 15.92 -8.45
C VAL A 144 -4.13 15.23 -9.57
N ASP A 145 -3.12 15.89 -10.13
CA ASP A 145 -2.28 15.32 -11.18
C ASP A 145 -1.33 14.23 -10.66
N LYS A 146 -1.03 14.23 -9.35
CA LYS A 146 -0.17 13.25 -8.67
C LYS A 146 -0.93 12.03 -8.16
N LEU A 147 -2.24 12.10 -8.01
CA LEU A 147 -3.05 10.96 -7.58
C LEU A 147 -2.93 9.79 -8.58
N THR A 148 -2.72 8.58 -8.07
CA THR A 148 -2.66 7.37 -8.87
C THR A 148 -3.94 7.22 -9.69
N LYS A 149 -3.81 6.74 -10.94
CA LYS A 149 -4.98 6.56 -11.85
C LYS A 149 -5.87 5.36 -11.50
N SER A 150 -5.57 4.69 -10.39
CA SER A 150 -6.25 3.54 -9.84
C SER A 150 -6.21 3.63 -8.31
N ALA A 151 -7.31 3.28 -7.64
CA ALA A 151 -7.43 3.18 -6.19
C ALA A 151 -7.31 1.73 -5.69
N GLY A 152 -7.03 0.76 -6.58
CA GLY A 152 -6.83 -0.64 -6.23
C GLY A 152 -7.34 -1.59 -7.30
N THR A 153 -7.37 -2.87 -6.97
CA THR A 153 -8.02 -3.93 -7.76
C THR A 153 -8.74 -4.86 -6.80
N GLY A 154 -9.61 -5.72 -7.32
CA GLY A 154 -10.03 -6.89 -6.56
C GLY A 154 -8.84 -7.81 -6.25
N ILE A 155 -8.98 -8.60 -5.20
CA ILE A 155 -7.95 -9.51 -4.69
C ILE A 155 -8.59 -10.84 -4.25
N GLY A 156 -7.89 -11.94 -4.50
CA GLY A 156 -8.38 -13.27 -4.16
C GLY A 156 -7.27 -14.30 -4.34
N LEU A 157 -7.50 -15.33 -5.14
CA LEU A 157 -6.44 -16.24 -5.58
C LEU A 157 -5.39 -15.50 -6.43
N GLU A 158 -5.87 -14.57 -7.26
CA GLU A 158 -5.05 -13.61 -7.98
C GLU A 158 -4.71 -12.43 -7.06
N PHE A 159 -3.45 -12.01 -7.05
CA PHE A 159 -3.03 -10.80 -6.33
C PHE A 159 -3.70 -9.54 -6.89
N ARG A 160 -4.00 -9.53 -8.21
CA ARG A 160 -4.65 -8.42 -8.89
C ARG A 160 -5.67 -8.93 -9.90
N GLU A 161 -6.94 -8.87 -9.53
CA GLU A 161 -8.04 -9.16 -10.44
C GLU A 161 -8.23 -7.96 -11.39
N SER A 162 -7.56 -8.01 -12.55
CA SER A 162 -7.53 -6.89 -13.51
C SER A 162 -8.93 -6.41 -13.95
N GLY A 163 -9.89 -7.33 -14.00
CA GLY A 163 -11.30 -7.03 -14.31
C GLY A 163 -12.03 -6.23 -13.24
N LEU A 164 -11.47 -6.07 -12.03
CA LEU A 164 -12.01 -5.30 -10.91
C LEU A 164 -11.11 -4.10 -10.56
N ASN A 165 -10.35 -3.58 -11.52
CA ASN A 165 -9.54 -2.38 -11.31
C ASN A 165 -10.39 -1.16 -10.95
N ILE A 166 -10.08 -0.51 -9.82
CA ILE A 166 -10.81 0.63 -9.28
C ILE A 166 -10.27 1.91 -9.92
N ASN A 167 -10.80 2.27 -11.08
CA ASN A 167 -10.42 3.47 -11.83
C ASN A 167 -11.65 4.18 -12.41
N ALA A 168 -11.44 5.38 -12.97
CA ALA A 168 -12.50 6.22 -13.52
C ALA A 168 -13.31 5.58 -14.68
N LYS A 169 -12.79 4.55 -15.35
CA LYS A 169 -13.38 3.94 -16.55
C LYS A 169 -14.14 2.63 -16.26
N ASN A 170 -13.89 1.97 -15.13
CA ASN A 170 -14.50 0.66 -14.85
C ASN A 170 -15.93 0.81 -14.32
N ASP A 171 -16.93 0.48 -15.14
CA ASP A 171 -18.34 0.63 -14.80
C ASP A 171 -19.00 -0.66 -14.27
N LYS A 172 -18.22 -1.73 -14.02
CA LYS A 172 -18.73 -2.96 -13.42
C LYS A 172 -19.41 -2.67 -12.08
N VAL A 173 -20.48 -3.41 -11.81
CA VAL A 173 -21.26 -3.28 -10.58
C VAL A 173 -20.66 -4.14 -9.48
N LEU A 174 -20.38 -3.53 -8.33
CA LEU A 174 -19.93 -4.18 -7.11
C LEU A 174 -21.00 -5.15 -6.60
N ARG A 175 -20.57 -6.34 -6.19
CA ARG A 175 -21.43 -7.39 -5.64
C ARG A 175 -20.99 -7.75 -4.23
N PRO A 176 -21.89 -8.32 -3.40
CA PRO A 176 -21.48 -8.89 -2.12
C PRO A 176 -20.35 -9.90 -2.30
N ASN A 177 -19.45 -9.96 -1.32
CA ASN A 177 -18.29 -10.87 -1.27
C ASN A 177 -17.19 -10.65 -2.32
N MET A 178 -17.21 -9.53 -3.06
CA MET A 178 -15.99 -9.05 -3.72
C MET A 178 -14.99 -8.60 -2.66
N ALA A 179 -13.72 -8.98 -2.83
CA ALA A 179 -12.60 -8.60 -1.98
C ALA A 179 -11.62 -7.71 -2.76
#